data_AF-A0A1J3J201-F1
#
_entry.id   AF-A0A1J3J201-F1
#
_cell.length_a   1.000
_cell.length_b   1.000
_cell.length_c   1.000
_cell.angle_alpha   90.00
_cell.angle_beta   90.00
_cell.angle_gamma   90.00
#
_symmetry.space_group_name_H-M   'P 1'
#
loop_
_entity.id
_entity.type
_entity.pdbx_description
1 polymer ?
#
loop_
_entity_poly.entity_id
_entity_poly.type
_entity_poly.pdbx_seq_one_letter_code
_entity_poly.pdbx_strand_id
1 'polypeptide(L)'
;ASKVVIKFLQLMQKHGYIGEFELVDDHRAGKIVVELNGRLNKCGVISPRYDIGHAQIEDWIARLLPSRQFGMIVLTTSQGIMDHEEARRKRVG
;
A
#
# COMPACT_ATOMS: atom_id res chain seq x y z
N ALA A 1 -3.26 12.85 -11.40
CA ALA A 1 -3.70 11.83 -10.41
C ALA A 1 -2.95 12.04 -9.10
N SER A 2 -3.45 11.55 -7.96
CA SER A 2 -2.80 11.78 -6.66
C SER A 2 -1.46 11.06 -6.55
N LYS A 3 -0.41 11.77 -6.09
CA LYS A 3 0.95 11.22 -5.87
C LYS A 3 0.94 10.00 -4.95
N VAL A 4 0.04 9.99 -3.96
CA VAL A 4 -0.11 8.89 -3.00
C VAL A 4 -0.62 7.63 -3.68
N VAL A 5 -1.59 7.75 -4.59
CA VAL A 5 -2.17 6.61 -5.32
C VAL A 5 -1.13 5.99 -6.25
N ILE A 6 -0.34 6.82 -6.94
CA ILE A 6 0.74 6.34 -7.81
C ILE A 6 1.78 5.55 -6.99
N LYS A 7 2.21 6.09 -5.84
CA LYS A 7 3.16 5.40 -4.96
C LYS A 7 2.61 4.10 -4.39
N PHE A 8 1.32 4.08 -4.06
CA PHE A 8 0.64 2.87 -3.62
C PHE A 8 0.61 1.79 -4.73
N LEU A 9 0.24 2.16 -5.95
CA LEU A 9 0.24 1.23 -7.09
C LEU A 9 1.64 0.71 -7.42
N GLN A 10 2.68 1.56 -7.34
CA GLN A 10 4.08 1.11 -7.47
C GLN A 10 4.44 0.02 -6.45
N LEU A 11 3.97 0.15 -5.19
CA LEU A 11 4.20 -0.86 -4.18
C LEU A 11 3.39 -2.14 -4.48
N MET A 12 2.14 -2.02 -4.94
CA MET A 12 1.35 -3.19 -5.34
C MET A 12 1.99 -3.96 -6.51
N GLN A 13 2.54 -3.25 -7.48
CA GLN A 13 3.26 -3.83 -8.62
C GLN A 13 4.55 -4.51 -8.16
N LYS A 14 5.35 -3.87 -7.29
CA LYS A 14 6.59 -4.44 -6.72
C LYS A 14 6.34 -5.77 -6.01
N HIS A 15 5.21 -5.91 -5.32
CA HIS A 15 4.83 -7.14 -4.63
C HIS A 15 4.03 -8.12 -5.52
N GLY A 16 3.81 -7.79 -6.79
CA GLY A 16 3.18 -8.68 -7.78
C GLY A 16 1.67 -8.83 -7.64
N TYR A 17 0.97 -7.91 -6.98
CA TYR A 17 -0.49 -7.93 -6.87
C TYR A 17 -1.21 -7.36 -8.10
N ILE A 18 -0.54 -6.51 -8.87
CA ILE A 18 -1.01 -5.93 -10.13
C ILE A 18 0.07 -6.08 -11.19
N GLY A 19 -0.32 -6.01 -12.47
CA GLY A 19 0.60 -5.93 -13.60
C GLY A 19 1.10 -4.51 -13.85
N GLU A 20 1.31 -4.18 -15.12
CA GLU A 20 1.69 -2.83 -15.51
C GLU A 20 0.55 -1.83 -15.27
N PHE A 21 0.92 -0.59 -15.02
CA PHE A 21 -0.05 0.51 -14.94
C PHE A 21 0.46 1.74 -15.68
N GLU A 22 -0.46 2.45 -16.32
CA GLU A 22 -0.17 3.63 -17.12
C GLU A 22 -0.91 4.84 -16.59
N LEU A 23 -0.23 5.99 -16.59
CA LEU A 23 -0.82 7.28 -16.26
C LEU A 23 -1.14 8.01 -17.56
N VAL A 24 -2.43 8.21 -17.84
CA VAL A 24 -2.92 8.98 -18.98
C VAL A 24 -3.24 10.40 -18.50
N ASP A 25 -2.56 11.39 -19.07
CA ASP A 25 -2.83 12.80 -18.76
C ASP A 25 -3.98 13.32 -19.62
N ASP A 26 -5.09 13.69 -18.98
CA ASP A 26 -6.27 14.27 -19.62
C ASP A 26 -6.35 15.80 -19.45
N HIS A 27 -5.26 16.45 -19.03
CA HIS A 27 -5.19 17.87 -18.66
C HIS A 27 -6.17 18.28 -17.55
N ARG A 28 -6.77 17.31 -16.85
CA ARG A 28 -7.65 17.53 -15.70
C ARG A 28 -7.05 16.89 -14.46
N ALA A 29 -7.53 15.70 -14.11
CA ALA A 29 -7.13 14.98 -12.91
C ALA A 29 -6.24 13.77 -13.21
N GLY A 30 -6.01 13.45 -14.49
CA GLY A 30 -5.31 12.26 -14.96
C GLY A 30 -6.11 10.98 -14.69
N LYS A 31 -5.93 10.00 -15.57
CA LYS A 31 -6.51 8.66 -15.43
C LYS A 31 -5.40 7.65 -15.22
N ILE A 32 -5.67 6.60 -14.43
CA ILE A 32 -4.73 5.51 -14.25
C ILE A 32 -5.40 4.25 -14.79
N VAL A 33 -4.74 3.60 -15.74
CA VAL A 33 -5.12 2.30 -16.27
C VAL A 33 -4.24 1.26 -15.59
N VAL A 34 -4.83 0.24 -14.98
CA VAL A 34 -4.10 -0.80 -14.24
C VAL A 34 -4.45 -2.16 -14.82
N GLU A 35 -3.44 -2.96 -15.13
CA GLU A 35 -3.62 -4.36 -15.50
C GLU A 35 -3.77 -5.24 -14.25
N LEU A 36 -4.88 -5.97 -14.17
CA LEU A 36 -5.14 -6.90 -13.06
C LEU A 36 -4.70 -8.31 -13.44
N ASN A 37 -3.75 -8.87 -12.67
CA ASN A 37 -3.20 -10.20 -12.91
C ASN A 37 -3.99 -11.33 -12.22
N GLY A 38 -5.15 -11.02 -11.61
CA GLY A 38 -6.01 -11.99 -10.92
C GLY A 38 -5.55 -12.43 -9.51
N ARG A 39 -4.44 -11.91 -8.98
CA ARG A 39 -3.92 -12.27 -7.64
C ARG A 39 -4.51 -11.46 -6.49
N LEU A 40 -5.28 -10.42 -6.80
CA LEU A 40 -5.84 -9.49 -5.82
C LEU A 40 -7.14 -10.04 -5.23
N ASN A 41 -7.12 -10.36 -3.93
CA ASN A 41 -8.33 -10.81 -3.20
C ASN A 41 -9.17 -9.63 -2.72
N LYS A 42 -8.53 -8.69 -2.01
CA LYS A 42 -9.16 -7.49 -1.44
C LYS A 42 -8.11 -6.40 -1.26
N CYS A 43 -8.46 -5.19 -1.64
CA CYS A 43 -7.69 -3.98 -1.37
C CYS A 43 -8.63 -2.93 -0.79
N GLY A 44 -8.19 -2.20 0.23
CA GLY A 44 -9.02 -1.20 0.90
C GLY A 44 -8.18 -0.18 1.65
N VAL A 45 -8.82 0.91 2.03
CA VAL A 45 -8.22 1.98 2.83
C VAL A 45 -8.78 1.94 4.24
N ILE A 46 -7.94 2.25 5.23
CA ILE A 46 -8.35 2.41 6.62
C ILE A 46 -8.69 3.88 6.84
N SER A 47 -9.90 4.16 7.33
CA SER A 47 -10.37 5.50 7.64
C SER A 47 -11.03 5.51 9.03
N PRO A 48 -10.64 6.42 9.95
CA PRO A 48 -9.57 7.42 9.81
C PRO A 48 -8.18 6.79 9.71
N ARG A 49 -7.20 7.56 9.21
CA ARG A 49 -5.79 7.13 9.22
C ARG A 49 -5.26 7.28 10.64
N TYR A 50 -5.11 6.16 11.33
CA TYR A 50 -4.58 6.14 12.69
C TYR A 50 -3.06 6.32 12.69
N ASP A 51 -2.56 7.02 13.70
CA ASP A 51 -1.13 7.03 14.02
C ASP A 51 -0.77 5.71 14.71
N ILE A 52 0.28 5.05 14.23
CA ILE A 52 0.66 3.71 14.68
C ILE A 52 2.13 3.73 15.03
N GLY A 53 2.47 3.47 16.30
CA GLY A 53 3.86 3.32 16.71
C GLY A 53 4.47 2.00 16.24
N HIS A 54 5.79 1.95 16.07
CA HIS A 54 6.52 0.73 15.67
C HIS A 54 6.12 -0.54 16.46
N ALA A 55 5.90 -0.44 17.77
CA ALA A 55 5.50 -1.56 18.62
C ALA A 55 4.09 -2.08 18.33
N GLN A 56 3.20 -1.23 17.80
CA GLN A 56 1.80 -1.56 17.54
C GLN A 56 1.60 -2.18 16.15
N ILE A 57 2.60 -2.14 15.27
CA ILE A 57 2.50 -2.68 13.89
C ILE A 57 2.06 -4.16 13.91
N GLU A 58 2.58 -4.96 14.83
CA GLU A 58 2.23 -6.39 14.96
C GLU A 58 0.76 -6.61 15.33
N ASP A 59 0.19 -5.76 16.20
CA ASP A 59 -1.23 -5.82 16.58
C ASP A 59 -2.12 -5.50 15.38
N TRP A 60 -1.72 -4.52 14.55
CA TRP A 60 -2.43 -4.17 13.33
C TRP A 60 -2.35 -5.26 12.26
N ILE A 61 -1.19 -5.91 12.12
CA ILE A 61 -1.03 -7.09 11.26
C ILE A 61 -2.01 -8.19 11.66
N ALA A 62 -2.06 -8.52 12.95
CA ALA A 62 -2.93 -9.58 13.46
C ALA A 62 -4.43 -9.26 13.28
N ARG A 63 -4.82 -7.99 13.30
CA ARG A 63 -6.21 -7.55 13.13
C ARG A 63 -6.65 -7.46 11.67
N LEU A 64 -5.74 -7.07 10.77
CA LEU A 64 -6.10 -6.72 9.39
C LEU A 64 -5.78 -7.83 8.39
N LEU A 65 -4.68 -8.55 8.60
CA LEU A 65 -4.23 -9.58 7.66
C LEU A 65 -4.82 -10.94 8.04
N PRO A 66 -5.28 -11.73 7.05
CA PRO A 66 -5.87 -13.05 7.33
C PRO A 66 -4.82 -14.07 7.79
N SER A 67 -3.53 -13.84 7.52
CA SER A 67 -2.42 -14.67 7.97
C SER A 67 -1.15 -13.85 8.06
N ARG A 68 -0.20 -14.26 8.92
CA ARG A 68 1.11 -13.60 9.07
C ARG A 68 1.97 -13.66 7.80
N GLN A 69 1.72 -14.63 6.93
CA GLN A 69 2.45 -14.82 5.66
C GLN A 69 1.69 -14.26 4.44
N PHE A 70 0.52 -13.65 4.63
CA PHE A 70 -0.33 -13.24 3.53
C PHE A 70 -0.92 -11.83 3.72
N GLY A 71 -0.83 -11.05 2.64
CA GLY A 71 -1.32 -9.69 2.60
C GLY A 71 -0.27 -8.67 3.01
N MET A 72 -0.58 -7.40 2.83
CA MET A 72 0.36 -6.32 3.10
C MET A 72 -0.35 -5.08 3.60
N ILE A 73 0.19 -4.50 4.66
CA ILE A 73 -0.21 -3.19 5.16
C ILE A 73 0.77 -2.16 4.62
N VAL A 74 0.22 -1.05 4.12
CA VAL A 74 0.98 0.09 3.62
C VAL A 74 0.84 1.24 4.61
N LEU A 75 1.97 1.79 5.03
CA LEU A 75 2.07 2.85 6.02
C LEU A 75 2.64 4.10 5.35
N THR A 76 2.14 5.27 5.75
CA THR A 76 2.75 6.56 5.40
C THR A 76 3.62 6.98 6.57
N THR A 77 4.93 7.02 6.38
CA THR A 77 5.90 7.43 7.40
C THR A 77 6.60 8.73 6.99
N SER A 78 7.38 9.32 7.89
CA SER A 78 8.23 10.48 7.57
C SER A 78 9.24 10.22 6.45
N GLN A 79 9.61 8.95 6.21
CA GLN A 79 10.54 8.54 5.16
C GLN A 79 9.80 8.14 3.85
N GLY A 80 8.49 8.32 3.79
CA GLY A 80 7.66 8.02 2.64
C GLY A 80 6.68 6.88 2.88
N ILE A 81 6.02 6.46 1.79
CA ILE A 81 5.05 5.36 1.77
C ILE A 81 5.82 4.05 1.59
N MET A 82 5.62 3.13 2.52
CA MET A 82 6.30 1.83 2.54
C MET A 82 5.42 0.75 3.13
N ASP A 83 5.81 -0.51 2.94
CA ASP A 83 5.13 -1.64 3.58
C ASP A 83 5.54 -1.79 5.05
N HIS A 84 4.71 -2.54 5.78
CA HIS A 84 4.94 -2.85 7.20
C HIS A 84 6.22 -3.66 7.48
N GLU A 85 6.74 -4.47 6.54
CA GLU A 85 8.01 -5.17 6.74
C GLU A 85 9.19 -4.19 6.65
N GLU A 86 9.16 -3.29 5.68
CA GLU A 86 10.14 -2.23 5.51
C GLU A 86 10.10 -1.25 6.70
N ALA A 87 8.91 -0.89 7.16
CA ALA A 87 8.72 -0.08 8.36
C ALA A 87 9.30 -0.76 9.60
N ARG A 88 9.08 -2.08 9.75
CA ARG A 88 9.66 -2.87 10.83
C ARG A 88 11.18 -2.91 10.77
N ARG A 89 11.77 -3.08 9.58
CA ARG A 89 13.22 -3.10 9.38
C ARG A 89 13.88 -1.76 9.69
N LYS A 90 13.24 -0.67 9.29
CA LYS A 90 13.73 0.70 9.50
C LYS A 90 13.40 1.26 10.89
N ARG A 91 12.65 0.52 11.72
CA ARG A 91 12.12 0.97 13.01
C ARG A 91 11.38 2.30 12.91
N VAL A 92 10.56 2.42 11.88
CA VAL A 92 9.68 3.58 11.66
C VAL A 92 8.23 3.14 11.78
N GLY A 93 7.39 4.07 12.19
CA GLY A 93 6.01 3.86 12.63
C GLY A 93 5.68 4.97 13.60
#